data_AF-A0A9P0BGQ0-F1
#
_entry.id   AF-A0A9P0BGQ0-F1
#
_cell.length_a   1.000
_cell.length_b   1.000
_cell.length_c   1.000
_cell.angle_alpha   90.00
_cell.angle_beta   90.00
_cell.angle_gamma   90.00
#
_symmetry.space_group_name_H-M   'P 1'
#
loop_
_entity.id
_entity.type
_entity.pdbx_description
1 polymer ?
#
loop_
_entity_poly.entity_id
_entity_poly.type
_entity_poly.pdbx_seq_one_letter_code
_entity_poly.pdbx_strand_id
1 'polypeptide(L)'
;MMSEDNSKSETVHLQPVGEGAGESLKESAVDDYDPHEHRQLSKPTNNWETLVHLLKCSLGTGILAMPQAFARSGLVTGIIATVVVGWLVTHCLHVLVRSQYAACKRLRVPLLTYPQSMSAALEAGPPPLRRFSASLATTVDIFLVVYQLGICCVYIVFIADNIKKIVDPYYTMAVEFHMLIILGPLIAFNLIPSLKLLAPFSALANVLTFVGLGIVVYYLLAEEKKSTQPLDLWGSLATFPLFFGTILFALTAVGVVIALENNMATPKAFGTPCGVLNSGMLIIVVLYVSVGAIGYVFCVSECSDSITLDLPRGPLASSVIAMFAVAIFISYGLHCYVPVEVVWRGYLLPHLQRSGAPPARLRLAEYGLRVGLCLLTFVLAVAVPRLGLFISLFGALCLSALGICFPALMEMCVSFPDKFGPGRVRLLKDVLLFIVGVVGLVAGTYTALLSIVRSFMPPADSHA
;
A
#
# COMPACT_ATOMS: atom_id res chain seq x y z
N MET A 1 -0.13 -18.80 -43.99
CA MET A 1 -0.08 -17.33 -43.82
C MET A 1 -0.64 -17.07 -42.43
N MET A 2 0.26 -17.06 -41.44
CA MET A 2 -0.06 -17.23 -40.02
C MET A 2 0.21 -15.89 -39.35
N SER A 3 -0.85 -15.24 -38.88
CA SER A 3 -0.81 -13.90 -38.29
C SER A 3 -0.23 -13.99 -36.88
N GLU A 4 0.86 -13.26 -36.65
CA GLU A 4 1.50 -13.09 -35.34
C GLU A 4 0.56 -12.37 -34.35
N ASP A 5 0.25 -13.03 -33.23
CA ASP A 5 -0.51 -12.47 -32.12
C ASP A 5 0.43 -11.68 -31.19
N ASN A 6 0.47 -10.35 -31.40
CA ASN A 6 1.40 -9.44 -30.73
C ASN A 6 0.87 -8.94 -29.37
N SER A 7 0.46 -9.88 -28.51
CA SER A 7 -0.02 -9.60 -27.15
C SER A 7 0.91 -10.20 -26.08
N LYS A 8 2.18 -9.79 -26.08
CA LYS A 8 3.07 -10.00 -24.92
C LYS A 8 2.72 -8.99 -23.84
N SER A 9 1.97 -9.43 -22.83
CA SER A 9 1.71 -8.71 -21.58
C SER A 9 3.02 -8.50 -20.82
N GLU A 10 3.37 -7.25 -20.48
CA GLU A 10 4.52 -6.89 -19.63
C GLU A 10 4.19 -7.18 -18.16
N THR A 11 4.00 -8.45 -17.84
CA THR A 11 4.00 -8.98 -16.48
C THR A 11 5.16 -9.94 -16.39
N VAL A 12 6.02 -9.77 -15.38
CA VAL A 12 7.21 -10.58 -15.13
C VAL A 12 6.88 -12.07 -15.29
N HIS A 13 7.31 -12.65 -16.40
CA HIS A 13 7.20 -14.09 -16.61
C HIS A 13 8.21 -14.75 -15.67
N LEU A 14 7.72 -15.35 -14.58
CA LEU A 14 8.48 -16.33 -13.81
C LEU A 14 8.55 -17.60 -14.65
N GLN A 15 9.53 -17.68 -15.55
CA GLN A 15 9.93 -18.98 -16.11
C GLN A 15 10.85 -19.65 -15.07
N PRO A 16 10.46 -20.80 -14.49
CA PRO A 16 11.44 -21.68 -13.87
C PRO A 16 12.44 -22.09 -14.97
N VAL A 17 13.74 -22.03 -14.66
CA VAL A 17 14.77 -22.59 -15.53
C VAL A 17 14.45 -24.07 -15.72
N GLY A 18 14.34 -24.49 -16.98
CA GLY A 18 13.77 -25.77 -17.37
C GLY A 18 14.44 -26.98 -16.72
N GLU A 19 13.60 -28.00 -16.45
CA GLU A 19 14.02 -29.38 -16.20
C GLU A 19 14.80 -29.90 -17.42
N GLY A 20 16.13 -29.83 -17.35
CA GLY A 20 16.98 -30.20 -18.48
C GLY A 20 18.46 -30.02 -18.20
N ALA A 21 18.92 -30.44 -17.02
CA ALA A 21 20.36 -30.56 -16.73
C ALA A 21 20.58 -31.63 -15.64
N GLY A 22 20.12 -32.85 -15.92
CA GLY A 22 20.63 -34.02 -15.23
C GLY A 22 21.95 -34.42 -15.87
N GLU A 23 23.06 -33.83 -15.45
CA GLU A 23 24.40 -34.44 -15.55
C GLU A 23 25.42 -33.69 -14.67
N SER A 24 26.04 -34.46 -13.78
CA SER A 24 27.08 -34.15 -12.79
C SER A 24 27.62 -32.71 -12.72
N LEU A 25 27.25 -31.96 -11.68
CA LEU A 25 28.02 -30.81 -11.22
C LEU A 25 28.51 -31.05 -9.79
N LYS A 26 29.81 -31.33 -9.72
CA LYS A 26 30.61 -31.49 -8.50
C LYS A 26 30.43 -30.29 -7.56
N GLU A 27 30.45 -30.58 -6.26
CA GLU A 27 30.30 -29.71 -5.08
C GLU A 27 31.29 -28.51 -4.95
N SER A 28 31.93 -28.04 -6.02
CA SER A 28 32.99 -27.02 -5.94
C SER A 28 32.66 -25.65 -6.54
N ALA A 29 31.39 -25.33 -6.81
CA ALA A 29 30.95 -24.03 -7.37
C ALA A 29 29.74 -23.44 -6.60
N VAL A 30 29.85 -23.36 -5.28
CA VAL A 30 28.68 -23.15 -4.39
C VAL A 30 28.24 -21.69 -4.22
N ASP A 31 29.00 -20.65 -4.63
CA ASP A 31 28.72 -19.28 -4.12
C ASP A 31 28.43 -18.13 -5.11
N ASP A 32 28.44 -18.34 -6.44
CA ASP A 32 28.46 -17.20 -7.40
C ASP A 32 27.14 -16.90 -8.14
N TYR A 33 26.00 -17.48 -7.72
CA TYR A 33 24.72 -17.13 -8.34
C TYR A 33 24.25 -15.75 -7.88
N ASP A 34 24.23 -14.76 -8.77
CA ASP A 34 23.58 -13.46 -8.54
C ASP A 34 22.19 -13.41 -9.23
N PRO A 35 21.08 -13.43 -8.46
CA PRO A 35 19.74 -13.30 -9.01
C PRO A 35 19.55 -12.09 -9.91
N HIS A 36 20.24 -10.97 -9.65
CA HIS A 36 20.07 -9.74 -10.43
C HIS A 36 20.55 -9.88 -11.87
N GLU A 37 21.58 -10.69 -12.14
CA GLU A 37 22.15 -10.89 -13.48
C GLU A 37 21.28 -11.79 -14.37
N HIS A 38 20.40 -12.57 -13.74
CA HIS A 38 19.55 -13.54 -14.41
C HIS A 38 18.13 -13.00 -14.66
N ARG A 39 17.88 -11.71 -14.40
CA ARG A 39 16.59 -11.05 -14.67
C ARG A 39 16.49 -10.67 -16.15
N GLN A 40 15.44 -11.12 -16.83
CA GLN A 40 15.12 -10.70 -18.19
C GLN A 40 14.03 -9.62 -18.16
N LEU A 41 14.42 -8.36 -18.33
CA LEU A 41 13.51 -7.21 -18.33
C LEU A 41 13.33 -6.70 -19.76
N SER A 42 12.08 -6.62 -20.22
CA SER A 42 11.77 -6.08 -21.56
C SER A 42 12.01 -4.57 -21.65
N LYS A 43 11.71 -3.85 -20.56
CA LYS A 43 11.89 -2.39 -20.43
C LYS A 43 12.23 -2.04 -18.97
N PRO A 44 13.51 -2.11 -18.59
CA PRO A 44 13.91 -1.79 -17.22
C PRO A 44 13.78 -0.28 -16.94
N THR A 45 13.41 0.09 -15.72
CA THR A 45 13.37 1.49 -15.27
C THR A 45 14.73 1.94 -14.77
N ASN A 46 15.10 3.18 -15.05
CA ASN A 46 16.31 3.77 -14.47
C ASN A 46 16.08 4.21 -13.00
N ASN A 47 17.15 4.62 -12.30
CA ASN A 47 17.06 5.00 -10.89
C ASN A 47 16.13 6.19 -10.63
N TRP A 48 16.12 7.17 -11.53
CA TRP A 48 15.29 8.37 -11.42
C TRP A 48 13.81 8.05 -11.65
N GLU A 49 13.49 7.29 -12.70
CA GLU A 49 12.14 6.80 -12.98
C GLU A 49 11.60 5.99 -11.81
N THR A 50 12.43 5.10 -11.26
CA THR A 50 12.07 4.28 -10.10
C THR A 50 11.81 5.15 -8.87
N LEU A 51 12.63 6.18 -8.63
CA LEU A 51 12.40 7.15 -7.56
C LEU A 51 11.07 7.87 -7.74
N VAL A 52 10.80 8.38 -8.94
CA VAL A 52 9.52 9.06 -9.27
C VAL A 52 8.34 8.11 -9.08
N HIS A 53 8.46 6.84 -9.47
CA HIS A 53 7.43 5.84 -9.23
C HIS A 53 7.22 5.54 -7.75
N LEU A 54 8.28 5.48 -6.94
CA LEU A 54 8.20 5.29 -5.50
C LEU A 54 7.47 6.46 -4.82
N LEU A 55 7.83 7.69 -5.19
CA LEU A 55 7.15 8.90 -4.72
C LEU A 55 5.68 8.87 -5.11
N LYS A 56 5.40 8.71 -6.40
CA LYS A 56 4.03 8.63 -6.95
C LYS A 56 3.16 7.65 -6.18
N CYS A 57 3.62 6.42 -5.94
CA CYS A 57 2.80 5.40 -5.31
C CYS A 57 2.55 5.67 -3.81
N SER A 58 3.38 6.51 -3.21
CA SER A 58 3.20 6.95 -1.83
C SER A 58 2.36 8.23 -1.75
N LEU A 59 2.20 9.00 -2.84
CA LEU A 59 1.38 10.21 -2.89
C LEU A 59 -0.05 9.88 -3.33
N GLY A 60 -0.83 9.32 -2.38
CA GLY A 60 -2.25 9.01 -2.57
C GLY A 60 -3.15 9.76 -1.58
N THR A 61 -4.24 9.13 -1.16
CA THR A 61 -5.12 9.68 -0.11
C THR A 61 -4.43 9.76 1.26
N GLY A 62 -3.36 9.00 1.49
CA GLY A 62 -2.60 8.99 2.75
C GLY A 62 -2.04 10.35 3.15
N ILE A 63 -1.41 11.08 2.22
CA ILE A 63 -0.86 12.42 2.50
C ILE A 63 -1.95 13.43 2.86
N LEU A 64 -3.12 13.30 2.25
CA LEU A 64 -4.26 14.20 2.47
C LEU A 64 -4.92 13.97 3.84
N ALA A 65 -4.76 12.79 4.43
CA ALA A 65 -5.25 12.45 5.77
C ALA A 65 -4.25 12.78 6.89
N MET A 66 -3.02 13.22 6.56
CA MET A 66 -1.97 13.50 7.56
C MET A 66 -2.34 14.60 8.56
N PRO A 67 -3.01 15.70 8.19
CA PRO A 67 -3.43 16.72 9.16
C PRO A 67 -4.33 16.14 10.24
N GLN A 68 -5.29 15.30 9.86
CA GLN A 68 -6.14 14.60 10.81
C GLN A 68 -5.35 13.61 11.68
N ALA A 69 -4.35 12.94 11.12
CA ALA A 69 -3.48 12.06 11.89
C ALA A 69 -2.76 12.85 12.99
N PHE A 70 -2.21 14.03 12.65
CA PHE A 70 -1.55 14.92 13.60
C PHE A 70 -2.53 15.47 14.64
N ALA A 71 -3.79 15.73 14.28
CA ALA A 71 -4.81 16.08 15.26
C ALA A 71 -5.09 14.96 16.28
N ARG A 72 -4.86 13.70 15.92
CA ARG A 72 -4.99 12.54 16.82
C ARG A 72 -3.76 12.32 17.70
N SER A 73 -2.59 12.83 17.35
CA SER A 73 -1.33 12.57 18.08
C SER A 73 -0.68 13.81 18.69
N GLY A 74 -1.09 15.01 18.31
CA GLY A 74 -0.43 16.26 18.69
C GLY A 74 0.73 16.63 17.76
N LEU A 75 1.08 17.91 17.68
CA LEU A 75 2.06 18.40 16.70
C LEU A 75 3.47 17.80 16.92
N VAL A 76 4.02 17.90 18.13
CA VAL A 76 5.40 17.50 18.44
C VAL A 76 5.53 15.98 18.38
N THR A 77 4.61 15.28 19.06
CA THR A 77 4.52 13.82 19.02
C THR A 77 4.35 13.34 17.57
N GLY A 78 3.49 13.99 16.79
CA GLY A 78 3.26 13.70 15.38
C GLY A 78 4.52 13.80 14.52
N ILE A 79 5.29 14.90 14.65
CA ILE A 79 6.56 15.08 13.93
C ILE A 79 7.56 13.97 14.29
N ILE A 80 7.82 13.78 15.59
CA ILE A 80 8.80 12.80 16.07
C ILE A 80 8.40 11.39 15.64
N ALA A 81 7.14 11.01 15.88
CA ALA A 81 6.67 9.68 15.59
C ALA A 81 6.62 9.41 14.07
N THR A 82 6.28 10.38 13.23
CA THR A 82 6.33 10.21 11.77
C THR A 82 7.75 9.92 11.28
N VAL A 83 8.75 10.63 11.82
CA VAL A 83 10.16 10.39 11.48
C VAL A 83 10.62 9.01 11.96
N VAL A 84 10.28 8.63 13.19
CA VAL A 84 10.64 7.33 13.76
C VAL A 84 9.98 6.17 13.01
N VAL A 85 8.68 6.28 12.71
CA VAL A 85 7.96 5.25 11.94
C VAL A 85 8.47 5.21 10.50
N GLY A 86 8.77 6.35 9.88
CA GLY A 86 9.37 6.41 8.56
C GLY A 86 10.73 5.72 8.50
N TRP A 87 11.59 5.94 9.50
CA TRP A 87 12.85 5.21 9.64
C TRP A 87 12.62 3.70 9.82
N LEU A 88 11.71 3.31 10.70
CA LEU A 88 11.37 1.92 10.97
C LEU A 88 10.84 1.20 9.72
N VAL A 89 9.91 1.81 8.99
CA VAL A 89 9.36 1.26 7.74
C VAL A 89 10.45 1.14 6.68
N THR A 90 11.28 2.18 6.51
CA THR A 90 12.41 2.15 5.56
C THR A 90 13.35 0.99 5.88
N HIS A 91 13.68 0.80 7.16
CA HIS A 91 14.50 -0.33 7.61
C HIS A 91 13.83 -1.67 7.31
N CYS A 92 12.53 -1.83 7.60
CA CYS A 92 11.82 -3.07 7.31
C CYS A 92 11.73 -3.38 5.81
N LEU A 93 11.63 -2.35 4.95
CA LEU A 93 11.68 -2.52 3.49
C LEU A 93 13.07 -3.00 3.02
N HIS A 94 14.17 -2.49 3.60
CA HIS A 94 15.51 -3.04 3.34
C HIS A 94 15.63 -4.49 3.77
N VAL A 95 15.10 -4.81 4.96
CA VAL A 95 15.08 -6.16 5.49
C VAL A 95 14.33 -7.10 4.55
N LEU A 96 13.18 -6.67 4.04
CA LEU A 96 12.37 -7.43 3.10
C LEU A 96 13.13 -7.70 1.79
N VAL A 97 13.66 -6.67 1.14
CA VAL A 97 14.39 -6.78 -0.13
C VAL A 97 15.62 -7.69 0.03
N ARG A 98 16.38 -7.56 1.13
CA ARG A 98 17.53 -8.42 1.41
C ARG A 98 17.14 -9.87 1.64
N SER A 99 16.06 -10.11 2.39
CA SER A 99 15.56 -11.46 2.68
C SER A 99 15.06 -12.13 1.40
N GLN A 100 14.38 -11.38 0.53
CA GLN A 100 13.94 -11.84 -0.78
C GLN A 100 15.13 -12.15 -1.69
N TYR A 101 16.15 -11.28 -1.75
CA TYR A 101 17.38 -11.55 -2.50
C TYR A 101 18.07 -12.84 -2.04
N ALA A 102 18.18 -13.05 -0.73
CA ALA A 102 18.77 -14.26 -0.17
C ALA A 102 17.96 -15.51 -0.49
N ALA A 103 16.62 -15.42 -0.48
CA ALA A 103 15.74 -16.50 -0.91
C ALA A 103 15.91 -16.82 -2.41
N CYS A 104 15.96 -15.80 -3.27
CA CYS A 104 16.26 -15.94 -4.70
C CYS A 104 17.63 -16.62 -4.93
N LYS A 105 18.68 -16.18 -4.21
CA LYS A 105 20.02 -16.77 -4.31
C LYS A 105 20.02 -18.26 -3.95
N ARG A 106 19.31 -18.62 -2.88
CA ARG A 106 19.21 -20.01 -2.41
C ARG A 106 18.45 -20.90 -3.39
N LEU A 107 17.33 -20.42 -3.92
CA LEU A 107 16.50 -21.18 -4.87
C LEU A 107 17.03 -21.13 -6.31
N ARG A 108 18.08 -20.34 -6.57
CA ARG A 108 18.64 -20.10 -7.91
C ARG A 108 17.58 -19.63 -8.92
N VAL A 109 16.69 -18.75 -8.46
CA VAL A 109 15.67 -18.09 -9.29
C VAL A 109 15.91 -16.59 -9.33
N PRO A 110 15.61 -15.93 -10.47
CA PRO A 110 15.89 -14.50 -10.61
C PRO A 110 14.95 -13.61 -9.78
N LEU A 111 13.75 -14.11 -9.49
CA LEU A 111 12.68 -13.32 -8.88
C LEU A 111 11.69 -14.23 -8.14
N LEU A 112 11.18 -13.73 -7.02
CA LEU A 112 10.13 -14.36 -6.22
C LEU A 112 9.06 -13.30 -5.92
N THR A 113 7.81 -13.71 -5.82
CA THR A 113 6.78 -12.84 -5.23
C THR A 113 6.93 -12.78 -3.71
N TYR A 114 6.26 -11.84 -3.05
CA TYR A 114 6.32 -11.73 -1.59
C TYR A 114 5.86 -13.03 -0.87
N PRO A 115 4.71 -13.65 -1.22
CA PRO A 115 4.31 -14.95 -0.66
C PRO A 115 5.35 -16.06 -0.89
N GLN A 116 5.91 -16.16 -2.09
CA GLN A 116 6.90 -17.18 -2.41
C GLN A 116 8.20 -16.96 -1.63
N SER A 117 8.61 -15.70 -1.47
CA SER A 117 9.77 -15.32 -0.65
C SER A 117 9.56 -15.68 0.81
N MET A 118 8.34 -15.52 1.34
CA MET A 118 7.97 -15.96 2.69
C MET A 118 8.08 -17.47 2.83
N SER A 119 7.53 -18.26 1.88
CA SER A 119 7.65 -19.72 1.91
C SER A 119 9.11 -20.17 1.91
N ALA A 120 9.89 -19.64 0.99
CA ALA A 120 11.31 -19.95 0.83
C ALA A 120 12.13 -19.57 2.08
N ALA A 121 11.83 -18.43 2.70
CA ALA A 121 12.44 -18.01 3.95
C ALA A 121 12.11 -19.00 5.07
N LEU A 122 10.85 -19.42 5.24
CA LEU A 122 10.46 -20.36 6.28
C LEU A 122 11.07 -21.75 6.11
N GLU A 123 11.17 -22.25 4.87
CA GLU A 123 11.86 -23.50 4.55
C GLU A 123 13.35 -23.46 4.92
N ALA A 124 13.95 -22.26 4.84
CA ALA A 124 15.30 -22.02 5.32
C ALA A 124 15.42 -21.97 6.85
N GLY A 125 14.33 -21.61 7.52
CA GLY A 125 14.27 -21.35 8.95
C GLY A 125 14.36 -22.60 9.85
N PRO A 126 14.09 -22.42 11.16
CA PRO A 126 14.14 -23.51 12.13
C PRO A 126 13.06 -24.57 11.85
N PRO A 127 13.31 -25.86 12.18
CA PRO A 127 12.39 -26.97 11.90
C PRO A 127 10.91 -26.74 12.25
N PRO A 128 10.54 -26.15 13.41
CA PRO A 128 9.13 -25.93 13.76
C PRO A 128 8.43 -24.86 12.90
N LEU A 129 9.16 -23.97 12.23
CA LEU A 129 8.59 -22.96 11.33
C LEU A 129 8.42 -23.49 9.90
N ARG A 130 9.25 -24.44 9.46
CA ARG A 130 9.18 -25.01 8.11
C ARG A 130 7.81 -25.57 7.75
N ARG A 131 7.12 -26.22 8.71
CA ARG A 131 5.77 -26.77 8.53
C ARG A 131 4.70 -25.72 8.22
N PHE A 132 4.97 -24.45 8.50
CA PHE A 132 4.03 -23.34 8.25
C PHE A 132 4.36 -22.56 6.97
N SER A 133 5.33 -22.98 6.16
CA SER A 133 5.79 -22.22 4.97
C SER A 133 4.64 -21.91 4.01
N ALA A 134 3.86 -22.93 3.65
CA ALA A 134 2.69 -22.79 2.77
C ALA A 134 1.60 -21.90 3.40
N SER A 135 1.27 -22.13 4.68
CA SER A 135 0.23 -21.36 5.37
C SER A 135 0.57 -19.88 5.50
N LEU A 136 1.83 -19.53 5.80
CA LEU A 136 2.24 -18.13 5.89
C LEU A 136 2.36 -17.47 4.51
N ALA A 137 2.74 -18.20 3.47
CA ALA A 137 2.66 -17.68 2.10
C ALA A 137 1.21 -17.29 1.73
N THR A 138 0.24 -18.19 1.97
CA THR A 138 -1.18 -17.88 1.77
C THR A 138 -1.66 -16.73 2.66
N THR A 139 -1.14 -16.63 3.89
CA THR A 139 -1.45 -15.51 4.78
C THR A 139 -0.96 -14.18 4.19
N VAL A 140 0.26 -14.12 3.65
CA VAL A 140 0.79 -12.92 2.96
C VAL A 140 -0.12 -12.51 1.80
N ASP A 141 -0.55 -13.46 0.97
CA ASP A 141 -1.51 -13.21 -0.12
C ASP A 141 -2.82 -12.62 0.39
N ILE A 142 -3.41 -13.21 1.44
CA ILE A 142 -4.65 -12.72 2.03
C ILE A 142 -4.49 -11.28 2.51
N PHE A 143 -3.41 -10.98 3.24
CA PHE A 143 -3.16 -9.62 3.72
C PHE A 143 -2.92 -8.63 2.57
N LEU A 144 -2.24 -9.04 1.49
CA LEU A 144 -2.06 -8.21 0.29
C LEU A 144 -3.41 -7.89 -0.38
N VAL A 145 -4.27 -8.90 -0.55
CA VAL A 145 -5.61 -8.72 -1.13
C VAL A 145 -6.47 -7.85 -0.23
N VAL A 146 -6.53 -8.12 1.07
CA VAL A 146 -7.32 -7.34 2.04
C VAL A 146 -6.86 -5.90 2.10
N TYR A 147 -5.54 -5.66 2.15
CA TYR A 147 -4.98 -4.30 2.10
C TYR A 147 -5.43 -3.55 0.86
N GLN A 148 -5.39 -4.22 -0.29
CA GLN A 148 -5.67 -3.59 -1.56
C GLN A 148 -7.16 -3.31 -1.77
N LEU A 149 -8.03 -4.22 -1.32
CA LEU A 149 -9.46 -3.96 -1.24
C LEU A 149 -9.76 -2.83 -0.23
N GLY A 150 -9.01 -2.74 0.86
CA GLY A 150 -9.10 -1.65 1.83
C GLY A 150 -8.79 -0.28 1.23
N ILE A 151 -7.71 -0.16 0.45
CA ILE A 151 -7.40 1.06 -0.33
C ILE A 151 -8.56 1.41 -1.26
N CYS A 152 -9.12 0.43 -1.97
CA CYS A 152 -10.27 0.63 -2.84
C CYS A 152 -11.49 1.18 -2.08
N CYS A 153 -11.76 0.70 -0.86
CA CYS A 153 -12.82 1.23 -0.01
C CYS A 153 -12.56 2.71 0.37
N VAL A 154 -11.33 3.02 0.81
CA VAL A 154 -10.90 4.40 1.12
C VAL A 154 -11.10 5.32 -0.08
N TYR A 155 -10.78 4.86 -1.28
CA TYR A 155 -10.92 5.64 -2.51
C TYR A 155 -12.39 5.91 -2.86
N ILE A 156 -13.29 4.94 -2.69
CA ILE A 156 -14.74 5.16 -2.90
C ILE A 156 -15.25 6.26 -1.97
N VAL A 157 -14.93 6.17 -0.67
CA VAL A 157 -15.34 7.19 0.31
C VAL A 157 -14.72 8.55 -0.03
N PHE A 158 -13.43 8.58 -0.34
CA PHE A 158 -12.73 9.82 -0.70
C PHE A 158 -13.35 10.52 -1.91
N ILE A 159 -13.58 9.77 -3.00
CA ILE A 159 -14.18 10.33 -4.22
C ILE A 159 -15.57 10.87 -3.91
N ALA A 160 -16.39 10.13 -3.17
CA ALA A 160 -17.74 10.53 -2.80
C ALA A 160 -17.75 11.81 -1.94
N ASP A 161 -16.90 11.90 -0.91
CA ASP A 161 -16.81 13.09 -0.04
C ASP A 161 -16.35 14.33 -0.82
N ASN A 162 -15.36 14.18 -1.71
CA ASN A 162 -14.86 15.28 -2.53
C ASN A 162 -15.90 15.75 -3.56
N ILE A 163 -16.62 14.84 -4.21
CA ILE A 163 -17.72 15.21 -5.11
C ILE A 163 -18.84 15.88 -4.32
N LYS A 164 -19.22 15.32 -3.17
CA LYS A 164 -20.23 15.91 -2.28
C LYS A 164 -19.87 17.35 -1.90
N LYS A 165 -18.62 17.61 -1.53
CA LYS A 165 -18.13 18.95 -1.21
C LYS A 165 -18.37 19.97 -2.34
N ILE A 166 -18.27 19.54 -3.60
CA ILE A 166 -18.53 20.38 -4.79
C ILE A 166 -20.02 20.52 -5.07
N VAL A 167 -20.82 19.47 -4.86
CA VAL A 167 -22.24 19.40 -5.24
C VAL A 167 -23.19 19.96 -4.18
N ASP A 168 -22.88 19.81 -2.89
CA ASP A 168 -23.71 20.25 -1.75
C ASP A 168 -24.17 21.71 -1.80
N PRO A 169 -23.39 22.69 -2.33
CA PRO A 169 -23.87 24.06 -2.52
C PRO A 169 -25.10 24.17 -3.44
N TYR A 170 -25.34 23.18 -4.30
CA TYR A 170 -26.45 23.16 -5.26
C TYR A 170 -27.51 22.13 -4.87
N TYR A 171 -27.10 20.93 -4.46
CA TYR A 171 -27.99 19.82 -4.10
C TYR A 171 -27.47 19.10 -2.87
N THR A 172 -28.25 19.11 -1.78
CA THR A 172 -27.90 18.43 -0.54
C THR A 172 -28.31 16.96 -0.59
N MET A 173 -27.33 16.08 -0.77
CA MET A 173 -27.54 14.62 -0.84
C MET A 173 -26.60 13.90 0.12
N ALA A 174 -27.02 12.76 0.66
CA ALA A 174 -26.17 11.95 1.52
C ALA A 174 -24.94 11.41 0.75
N VAL A 175 -23.84 11.10 1.44
CA VAL A 175 -22.58 10.64 0.81
C VAL A 175 -22.81 9.31 0.07
N GLU A 176 -23.68 8.46 0.61
CA GLU A 176 -24.02 7.15 0.09
C GLU A 176 -24.64 7.22 -1.31
N PHE A 177 -25.42 8.27 -1.59
CA PHE A 177 -25.94 8.51 -2.95
C PHE A 177 -24.83 8.86 -3.93
N HIS A 178 -23.84 9.65 -3.50
CA HIS A 178 -22.66 9.95 -4.32
C HIS A 178 -21.85 8.67 -4.58
N MET A 179 -21.69 7.80 -3.59
CA MET A 179 -21.06 6.48 -3.76
C MET A 179 -21.81 5.63 -4.80
N LEU A 180 -23.14 5.62 -4.76
CA LEU A 180 -23.97 4.86 -5.70
C LEU A 180 -23.83 5.40 -7.14
N ILE A 181 -23.76 6.72 -7.32
CA ILE A 181 -23.58 7.35 -8.63
C ILE A 181 -22.21 6.99 -9.23
N ILE A 182 -21.13 7.00 -8.42
CA ILE A 182 -19.79 6.66 -8.92
C ILE A 182 -19.58 5.16 -9.14
N LEU A 183 -20.42 4.30 -8.54
CA LEU A 183 -20.29 2.83 -8.66
C LEU A 183 -20.35 2.35 -10.11
N GLY A 184 -21.29 2.85 -10.91
CA GLY A 184 -21.43 2.48 -12.32
C GLY A 184 -20.16 2.77 -13.13
N PRO A 185 -19.65 4.02 -13.12
CA PRO A 185 -18.36 4.37 -13.70
C PRO A 185 -17.19 3.54 -13.17
N LEU A 186 -17.12 3.27 -11.86
CA LEU A 186 -16.05 2.45 -11.27
C LEU A 186 -16.07 1.01 -11.78
N ILE A 187 -17.26 0.39 -11.90
CA ILE A 187 -17.41 -0.94 -12.49
C ILE A 187 -16.96 -0.91 -13.95
N ALA A 188 -17.43 0.05 -14.74
CA ALA A 188 -17.05 0.18 -16.15
C ALA A 188 -15.53 0.31 -16.33
N PHE A 189 -14.88 1.11 -15.48
CA PHE A 189 -13.44 1.29 -15.50
C PHE A 189 -12.67 0.02 -15.06
N ASN A 190 -13.17 -0.69 -14.03
CA ASN A 190 -12.56 -1.93 -13.53
C ASN A 190 -12.70 -3.12 -14.49
N LEU A 191 -13.67 -3.07 -15.42
CA LEU A 191 -13.84 -4.08 -16.47
C LEU A 191 -12.76 -4.01 -17.55
N ILE A 192 -11.92 -2.97 -17.58
CA ILE A 192 -10.80 -2.87 -18.52
C ILE A 192 -9.72 -3.90 -18.13
N PRO A 193 -9.46 -4.93 -18.96
CA PRO A 193 -8.57 -6.01 -18.57
C PRO A 193 -7.08 -5.69 -18.77
N SER A 194 -6.76 -4.71 -19.60
CA SER A 194 -5.38 -4.42 -20.03
C SER A 194 -4.75 -3.29 -19.22
N LEU A 195 -3.72 -3.61 -18.43
CA LEU A 195 -2.89 -2.61 -17.74
C LEU A 195 -2.24 -1.60 -18.72
N LYS A 196 -1.93 -2.03 -19.95
CA LYS A 196 -1.35 -1.15 -20.97
C LYS A 196 -2.31 -0.01 -21.33
N LEU A 197 -3.62 -0.27 -21.32
CA LEU A 197 -4.62 0.77 -21.57
C LEU A 197 -4.73 1.74 -20.40
N LEU A 198 -4.46 1.29 -19.17
CA LEU A 198 -4.49 2.12 -17.96
C LEU A 198 -3.22 2.99 -17.80
N ALA A 199 -2.10 2.64 -18.43
CA ALA A 199 -0.84 3.36 -18.31
C ALA A 199 -0.93 4.88 -18.61
N PRO A 200 -1.51 5.35 -19.73
CA PRO A 200 -1.64 6.79 -20.00
C PRO A 200 -2.56 7.50 -18.99
N PHE A 201 -3.65 6.85 -18.56
CA PHE A 201 -4.51 7.40 -17.50
C PHE A 201 -3.77 7.51 -16.18
N SER A 202 -2.96 6.51 -15.84
CA SER A 202 -2.12 6.53 -14.66
C SER A 202 -1.13 7.70 -14.71
N ALA A 203 -0.52 7.98 -15.87
CA ALA A 203 0.35 9.14 -16.05
C ALA A 203 -0.39 10.45 -15.75
N LEU A 204 -1.57 10.64 -16.34
CA LEU A 204 -2.44 11.79 -16.10
C LEU A 204 -2.80 11.94 -14.61
N ALA A 205 -3.22 10.84 -13.96
CA ALA A 205 -3.57 10.85 -12.53
C ALA A 205 -2.43 11.38 -11.65
N ASN A 206 -1.17 11.08 -11.98
CA ASN A 206 -0.04 11.59 -11.19
C ASN A 206 0.15 13.08 -11.40
N VAL A 207 0.05 13.56 -12.64
CA VAL A 207 0.15 15.00 -12.93
C VAL A 207 -0.92 15.75 -12.15
N LEU A 208 -2.16 15.26 -12.18
CA LEU A 208 -3.26 15.83 -11.40
C LEU A 208 -2.98 15.80 -9.89
N THR A 209 -2.40 14.71 -9.37
CA THR A 209 -2.05 14.56 -7.95
C THR A 209 -0.94 15.53 -7.54
N PHE A 210 0.14 15.67 -8.31
CA PHE A 210 1.25 16.58 -8.01
C PHE A 210 0.81 18.04 -8.08
N VAL A 211 0.07 18.42 -9.13
CA VAL A 211 -0.47 19.79 -9.27
C VAL A 211 -1.47 20.07 -8.15
N GLY A 212 -2.38 19.14 -7.88
CA GLY A 212 -3.36 19.25 -6.79
C GLY A 212 -2.68 19.43 -5.44
N LEU A 213 -1.65 18.63 -5.14
CA LEU A 213 -0.88 18.73 -3.90
C LEU A 213 -0.15 20.08 -3.80
N GLY A 214 0.45 20.56 -4.89
CA GLY A 214 1.10 21.87 -4.92
C GLY A 214 0.12 23.01 -4.59
N ILE A 215 -1.11 22.92 -5.09
CA ILE A 215 -2.16 23.91 -4.79
C ILE A 215 -2.68 23.77 -3.36
N VAL A 216 -2.83 22.55 -2.83
CA VAL A 216 -3.16 22.34 -1.41
C VAL A 216 -2.11 23.01 -0.53
N VAL A 217 -0.82 22.78 -0.80
CA VAL A 217 0.28 23.42 -0.06
C VAL A 217 0.23 24.94 -0.20
N TYR A 218 -0.11 25.47 -1.38
CA TYR A 218 -0.33 26.91 -1.56
C TYR A 218 -1.43 27.44 -0.62
N TYR A 219 -2.60 26.79 -0.56
CA TYR A 219 -3.67 27.20 0.35
C TYR A 219 -3.25 27.14 1.82
N LEU A 220 -2.55 26.08 2.21
CA LEU A 220 -2.05 25.89 3.58
C LEU A 220 -1.05 26.98 4.01
N LEU A 221 -0.29 27.55 3.08
CA LEU A 221 0.70 28.58 3.36
C LEU A 221 0.18 30.01 3.18
N ALA A 222 -0.73 30.22 2.23
CA ALA A 222 -1.17 31.54 1.80
C ALA A 222 -2.43 32.04 2.52
N GLU A 223 -3.34 31.16 2.97
CA GLU A 223 -4.54 31.60 3.66
C GLU A 223 -4.33 31.85 5.16
N GLU A 224 -4.83 32.98 5.64
CA GLU A 224 -4.75 33.41 7.04
C GLU A 224 -5.71 32.68 8.00
N LYS A 225 -6.35 31.58 7.56
CA LYS A 225 -7.25 30.82 8.43
C LYS A 225 -6.44 29.96 9.42
N LYS A 226 -5.80 30.62 10.38
CA LYS A 226 -5.22 29.99 11.57
C LYS A 226 -6.33 29.84 12.59
N SER A 227 -6.70 28.61 12.91
CA SER A 227 -7.64 28.34 13.99
C SER A 227 -7.19 29.07 15.25
N THR A 228 -8.12 29.72 15.95
CA THR A 228 -7.86 30.46 17.19
C THR A 228 -7.75 29.54 18.41
N GLN A 229 -7.99 28.24 18.24
CA GLN A 229 -7.91 27.26 19.31
C GLN A 229 -6.46 26.95 19.69
N PRO A 230 -6.19 26.64 20.97
CA PRO A 230 -4.86 26.25 21.41
C PRO A 230 -4.44 24.96 20.70
N LEU A 231 -3.22 24.97 20.17
CA LEU A 231 -2.66 23.84 19.47
C LEU A 231 -2.23 22.75 20.47
N ASP A 232 -2.75 21.53 20.32
CA ASP A 232 -2.28 20.40 21.11
C ASP A 232 -0.93 19.93 20.56
N LEU A 233 0.11 20.05 21.39
CA LEU A 233 1.49 19.70 21.06
C LEU A 233 1.78 18.21 21.29
N TRP A 234 1.14 17.59 22.29
CA TRP A 234 1.53 16.28 22.80
C TRP A 234 0.52 15.19 22.49
N GLY A 235 -0.75 15.55 22.29
CA GLY A 235 -1.83 14.64 21.93
C GLY A 235 -2.21 13.67 23.03
N SER A 236 -2.99 12.66 22.65
CA SER A 236 -3.48 11.61 23.54
C SER A 236 -2.94 10.23 23.16
N LEU A 237 -2.51 9.47 24.17
CA LEU A 237 -2.09 8.08 24.01
C LEU A 237 -3.25 7.17 23.54
N ALA A 238 -4.51 7.55 23.80
CA ALA A 238 -5.67 6.77 23.40
C ALA A 238 -5.91 6.79 21.88
N THR A 239 -5.58 7.91 21.23
CA THR A 239 -5.76 8.12 19.78
C THR A 239 -4.47 7.88 19.00
N PHE A 240 -3.33 7.72 19.68
CA PHE A 240 -2.04 7.41 19.06
C PHE A 240 -2.05 6.15 18.17
N PRO A 241 -2.71 5.03 18.53
CA PRO A 241 -2.78 3.87 17.64
C PRO A 241 -3.53 4.15 16.33
N LEU A 242 -4.51 5.08 16.34
CA LEU A 242 -5.19 5.50 15.12
C LEU A 242 -4.22 6.26 14.20
N PHE A 243 -3.44 7.16 14.76
CA PHE A 243 -2.37 7.89 14.07
C PHE A 243 -1.31 6.94 13.51
N PHE A 244 -0.85 5.96 14.31
CA PHE A 244 0.11 4.96 13.86
C PHE A 244 -0.40 4.19 12.64
N GLY A 245 -1.67 3.75 12.66
CA GLY A 245 -2.31 3.12 11.50
C GLY A 245 -2.33 4.02 10.27
N THR A 246 -2.71 5.29 10.43
CA THR A 246 -2.73 6.26 9.31
C THR A 246 -1.34 6.49 8.72
N ILE A 247 -0.30 6.59 9.56
CA ILE A 247 1.07 6.74 9.09
C ILE A 247 1.56 5.51 8.36
N LEU A 248 1.28 4.30 8.85
CA LEU A 248 1.67 3.10 8.14
C LEU A 248 1.02 3.05 6.76
N PHE A 249 -0.28 3.34 6.67
CA PHE A 249 -1.03 3.46 5.40
C PHE A 249 -0.39 4.47 4.44
N ALA A 250 -0.03 5.63 4.98
CA ALA A 250 0.60 6.73 4.27
C ALA A 250 2.00 6.41 3.70
N LEU A 251 2.87 5.83 4.54
CA LEU A 251 4.30 5.69 4.25
C LEU A 251 4.66 4.37 3.55
N THR A 252 3.77 3.38 3.52
CA THR A 252 4.16 2.02 3.14
C THR A 252 3.39 1.49 1.92
N ALA A 253 4.14 1.22 0.84
CA ALA A 253 3.65 0.50 -0.33
C ALA A 253 4.51 -0.74 -0.60
N VAL A 254 4.42 -1.76 0.28
CA VAL A 254 5.30 -2.96 0.25
C VAL A 254 5.33 -3.63 -1.13
N GLY A 255 4.16 -3.89 -1.72
CA GLY A 255 4.07 -4.55 -3.03
C GLY A 255 4.70 -3.73 -4.16
N VAL A 256 4.58 -2.41 -4.10
CA VAL A 256 5.19 -1.51 -5.09
C VAL A 256 6.70 -1.49 -4.94
N VAL A 257 7.22 -1.42 -3.71
CA VAL A 257 8.67 -1.42 -3.44
C VAL A 257 9.34 -2.65 -4.04
N ILE A 258 8.73 -3.83 -3.87
CA ILE A 258 9.20 -5.08 -4.48
C ILE A 258 9.14 -5.00 -6.00
N ALA A 259 8.01 -4.55 -6.56
CA ALA A 259 7.86 -4.42 -8.01
C ALA A 259 8.87 -3.45 -8.63
N LEU A 260 9.18 -2.35 -7.95
CA LEU A 260 10.15 -1.35 -8.38
C LEU A 260 11.56 -1.93 -8.41
N GLU A 261 12.02 -2.51 -7.31
CA GLU A 261 13.34 -3.15 -7.24
C GLU A 261 13.52 -4.23 -8.31
N ASN A 262 12.47 -5.01 -8.55
CA ASN A 262 12.44 -6.05 -9.56
C ASN A 262 12.56 -5.55 -11.01
N ASN A 263 12.04 -4.37 -11.32
CA ASN A 263 12.01 -3.81 -12.69
C ASN A 263 13.14 -2.80 -12.96
N MET A 264 14.03 -2.56 -11.99
CA MET A 264 15.15 -1.64 -12.16
C MET A 264 16.26 -2.19 -13.04
N ALA A 265 16.86 -1.31 -13.85
CA ALA A 265 18.09 -1.61 -14.59
C ALA A 265 19.29 -1.90 -13.66
N THR A 266 19.38 -1.20 -12.53
CA THR A 266 20.47 -1.35 -11.55
C THR A 266 19.92 -1.65 -10.15
N PRO A 267 19.43 -2.87 -9.89
CA PRO A 267 18.76 -3.21 -8.62
C PRO A 267 19.70 -3.11 -7.41
N LYS A 268 21.02 -3.33 -7.59
CA LYS A 268 22.04 -3.11 -6.56
C LYS A 268 22.04 -1.67 -6.01
N ALA A 269 21.66 -0.68 -6.82
CA ALA A 269 21.56 0.72 -6.40
C ALA A 269 20.28 1.05 -5.62
N PHE A 270 19.32 0.12 -5.53
CA PHE A 270 18.06 0.35 -4.81
C PHE A 270 18.29 0.48 -3.30
N GLY A 271 19.09 -0.44 -2.74
CA GLY A 271 19.30 -0.61 -1.31
C GLY A 271 20.57 0.03 -0.73
N THR A 272 21.31 0.83 -1.50
CA THR A 272 22.51 1.53 -0.99
C THR A 272 22.12 2.67 -0.02
N PRO A 273 23.04 3.17 0.82
CA PRO A 273 22.74 4.24 1.79
C PRO A 273 22.14 5.51 1.17
N CYS A 274 22.61 5.90 -0.02
CA CYS A 274 22.02 6.97 -0.85
C CYS A 274 21.25 6.40 -2.04
N GLY A 275 20.76 5.18 -1.93
CA GLY A 275 20.03 4.47 -2.97
C GLY A 275 18.63 5.03 -3.18
N VAL A 276 17.93 4.47 -4.17
CA VAL A 276 16.58 4.90 -4.56
C VAL A 276 15.60 4.79 -3.40
N LEU A 277 15.67 3.70 -2.62
CA LEU A 277 14.76 3.48 -1.49
C LEU A 277 14.96 4.56 -0.40
N ASN A 278 16.19 4.79 0.05
CA ASN A 278 16.45 5.76 1.12
C ASN A 278 16.15 7.20 0.69
N SER A 279 16.54 7.57 -0.53
CA SER A 279 16.26 8.90 -1.06
C SER A 279 14.76 9.13 -1.20
N GLY A 280 14.02 8.15 -1.71
CA GLY A 280 12.56 8.23 -1.85
C GLY A 280 11.85 8.31 -0.50
N MET A 281 12.20 7.42 0.43
CA MET A 281 11.60 7.42 1.76
C MET A 281 11.91 8.70 2.54
N LEU A 282 13.10 9.28 2.41
CA LEU A 282 13.43 10.58 3.02
C LEU A 282 12.52 11.69 2.48
N ILE A 283 12.37 11.79 1.15
CA ILE A 283 11.49 12.78 0.51
C ILE A 283 10.04 12.58 0.97
N ILE A 284 9.57 11.34 1.01
CA ILE A 284 8.21 11.00 1.48
C ILE A 284 8.04 11.46 2.93
N VAL A 285 8.92 11.06 3.85
CA VAL A 285 8.81 11.44 5.27
C VAL A 285 8.82 12.96 5.45
N VAL A 286 9.72 13.68 4.79
CA VAL A 286 9.78 15.15 4.85
C VAL A 286 8.48 15.77 4.36
N LEU A 287 7.96 15.31 3.22
CA LEU A 287 6.73 15.85 2.66
C LEU A 287 5.52 15.55 3.56
N TYR A 288 5.44 14.35 4.11
CA TYR A 288 4.37 13.91 5.01
C TYR A 288 4.38 14.66 6.34
N VAL A 289 5.56 14.90 6.92
CA VAL A 289 5.73 15.75 8.10
C VAL A 289 5.31 17.18 7.79
N SER A 290 5.76 17.74 6.66
CA SER A 290 5.42 19.12 6.27
C SER A 290 3.92 19.30 6.08
N VAL A 291 3.27 18.44 5.29
CA VAL A 291 1.82 18.54 5.04
C VAL A 291 1.02 18.23 6.30
N GLY A 292 1.42 17.24 7.10
CA GLY A 292 0.76 16.90 8.37
C GLY A 292 0.85 18.03 9.39
N ALA A 293 2.04 18.59 9.60
CA ALA A 293 2.28 19.67 10.56
C ALA A 293 1.59 20.97 10.13
N ILE A 294 1.80 21.42 8.89
CA ILE A 294 1.21 22.67 8.39
C ILE A 294 -0.31 22.54 8.31
N GLY A 295 -0.81 21.41 7.81
CA GLY A 295 -2.25 21.16 7.74
C GLY A 295 -2.89 21.08 9.13
N TYR A 296 -2.23 20.47 10.12
CA TYR A 296 -2.76 20.46 11.48
C TYR A 296 -2.79 21.86 12.12
N VAL A 297 -1.79 22.70 11.85
CA VAL A 297 -1.83 24.11 12.28
C VAL A 297 -2.98 24.88 11.62
N PHE A 298 -3.36 24.49 10.40
CA PHE A 298 -4.51 25.09 9.69
C PHE A 298 -5.86 24.67 10.29
N CYS A 299 -6.10 23.38 10.56
CA CYS A 299 -7.41 22.88 11.02
C CYS A 299 -7.58 22.70 12.54
N VAL A 300 -6.50 22.45 13.29
CA VAL A 300 -6.48 22.17 14.73
C VAL A 300 -7.48 21.07 15.13
N SER A 301 -8.54 21.38 15.88
CA SER A 301 -9.49 20.37 16.38
C SER A 301 -10.58 20.01 15.37
N GLU A 302 -10.75 20.80 14.32
CA GLU A 302 -11.80 20.60 13.29
C GLU A 302 -11.25 19.99 12.00
N CYS A 303 -10.15 19.23 12.08
CA CYS A 303 -9.59 18.56 10.90
C CYS A 303 -10.56 17.51 10.35
N SER A 304 -11.01 17.73 9.11
CA SER A 304 -11.75 16.72 8.35
C SER A 304 -10.87 15.50 8.07
N ASP A 305 -11.49 14.38 7.67
CA ASP A 305 -10.77 13.13 7.35
C ASP A 305 -9.74 13.31 6.20
N SER A 306 -9.90 14.36 5.39
CA SER A 306 -8.99 14.77 4.31
C SER A 306 -8.90 16.29 4.26
N ILE A 307 -7.70 16.82 4.07
CA ILE A 307 -7.46 18.26 3.94
C ILE A 307 -8.19 18.89 2.76
N THR A 308 -8.53 18.11 1.72
CA THR A 308 -9.30 18.62 0.58
C THR A 308 -10.70 19.08 0.98
N LEU A 309 -11.26 18.52 2.06
CA LEU A 309 -12.58 18.90 2.57
C LEU A 309 -12.54 20.19 3.40
N ASP A 310 -11.37 20.54 3.92
CA ASP A 310 -11.13 21.75 4.72
C ASP A 310 -10.77 22.97 3.85
N LEU A 311 -10.53 22.76 2.55
CA LEU A 311 -10.27 23.86 1.62
C LEU A 311 -11.44 24.86 1.56
N PRO A 312 -11.14 26.16 1.38
CA PRO A 312 -12.12 27.22 1.24
C PRO A 312 -13.00 27.01 0.00
N ARG A 313 -14.11 27.74 -0.08
CA ARG A 313 -14.92 27.77 -1.30
C ARG A 313 -14.27 28.70 -2.32
N GLY A 314 -14.16 28.23 -3.56
CA GLY A 314 -13.66 29.02 -4.67
C GLY A 314 -13.43 28.17 -5.92
N PRO A 315 -13.26 28.79 -7.10
CA PRO A 315 -13.04 28.06 -8.34
C PRO A 315 -11.73 27.25 -8.32
N LEU A 316 -10.68 27.79 -7.70
CA LEU A 316 -9.37 27.14 -7.60
C LEU A 316 -9.35 26.00 -6.57
N ALA A 317 -10.05 26.14 -5.45
CA ALA A 317 -10.24 25.03 -4.51
C ALA A 317 -11.10 23.91 -5.12
N SER A 318 -12.20 24.27 -5.80
CA SER A 318 -13.11 23.30 -6.43
C SER A 318 -12.41 22.53 -7.56
N SER A 319 -11.52 23.20 -8.33
CA SER A 319 -10.74 22.51 -9.36
C SER A 319 -9.79 21.48 -8.75
N VAL A 320 -9.11 21.79 -7.65
CA VAL A 320 -8.23 20.84 -6.96
C VAL A 320 -8.97 19.65 -6.41
N ILE A 321 -10.12 19.88 -5.77
CA ILE A 321 -10.99 18.81 -5.25
C ILE A 321 -11.43 17.88 -6.40
N ALA A 322 -11.82 18.44 -7.55
CA ALA A 322 -12.17 17.67 -8.74
C ALA A 322 -10.95 16.92 -9.33
N MET A 323 -9.78 17.55 -9.38
CA MET A 323 -8.54 16.92 -9.85
C MET A 323 -8.17 15.70 -9.01
N PHE A 324 -8.26 15.80 -7.67
CA PHE A 324 -8.03 14.67 -6.78
C PHE A 324 -9.10 13.59 -6.93
N ALA A 325 -10.39 13.96 -7.06
CA ALA A 325 -11.45 12.98 -7.29
C ALA A 325 -11.20 12.17 -8.58
N VAL A 326 -10.82 12.83 -9.68
CA VAL A 326 -10.49 12.18 -10.95
C VAL A 326 -9.20 11.34 -10.84
N ALA A 327 -8.15 11.85 -10.20
CA ALA A 327 -6.88 11.13 -10.03
C ALA A 327 -7.04 9.85 -9.19
N ILE A 328 -7.81 9.93 -8.10
CA ILE A 328 -8.10 8.79 -7.23
C ILE A 328 -9.07 7.81 -7.92
N PHE A 329 -10.03 8.28 -8.71
CA PHE A 329 -10.88 7.43 -9.54
C PHE A 329 -10.05 6.57 -10.52
N ILE A 330 -9.08 7.17 -11.21
CA ILE A 330 -8.18 6.43 -12.10
C ILE A 330 -7.32 5.45 -11.28
N SER A 331 -6.79 5.89 -10.14
CA SER A 331 -5.97 5.07 -9.26
C SER A 331 -6.74 3.85 -8.72
N TYR A 332 -8.04 3.98 -8.49
CA TYR A 332 -8.90 2.86 -8.07
C TYR A 332 -8.80 1.67 -9.01
N GLY A 333 -8.87 1.88 -10.33
CA GLY A 333 -8.79 0.77 -11.29
C GLY A 333 -7.43 0.06 -11.26
N LEU A 334 -6.33 0.81 -11.06
CA LEU A 334 -4.99 0.24 -10.92
C LEU A 334 -4.87 -0.60 -9.65
N HIS A 335 -5.41 -0.09 -8.55
CA HIS A 335 -5.39 -0.74 -7.26
C HIS A 335 -6.29 -2.00 -7.25
N CYS A 336 -7.46 -1.96 -7.87
CA CYS A 336 -8.35 -3.13 -7.98
C CYS A 336 -7.80 -4.21 -8.94
N TYR A 337 -6.85 -3.89 -9.82
CA TYR A 337 -6.21 -4.88 -10.69
C TYR A 337 -5.40 -5.92 -9.90
N VAL A 338 -4.66 -5.49 -8.87
CA VAL A 338 -3.80 -6.37 -8.08
C VAL A 338 -4.58 -7.51 -7.39
N PRO A 339 -5.68 -7.28 -6.64
CA PRO A 339 -6.42 -8.36 -5.99
C PRO A 339 -7.15 -9.22 -7.01
N VAL A 340 -7.61 -8.66 -8.14
CA VAL A 340 -8.16 -9.44 -9.26
C VAL A 340 -7.09 -10.40 -9.77
N GLU A 341 -5.88 -9.94 -10.04
CA GLU A 341 -4.79 -10.77 -10.57
C GLU A 341 -4.38 -11.87 -9.58
N VAL A 342 -4.23 -11.54 -8.29
CA VAL A 342 -3.89 -12.50 -7.23
C VAL A 342 -4.96 -13.58 -7.10
N VAL A 343 -6.24 -13.20 -7.02
CA VAL A 343 -7.35 -14.14 -6.86
C VAL A 343 -7.58 -14.95 -8.15
N TRP A 344 -7.52 -14.29 -9.31
CA TRP A 344 -7.72 -14.91 -10.61
C TRP A 344 -6.61 -15.91 -10.94
N ARG A 345 -5.36 -15.46 -11.01
CA ARG A 345 -4.25 -16.33 -11.43
C ARG A 345 -3.78 -17.27 -10.33
N GLY A 346 -3.83 -16.84 -9.07
CA GLY A 346 -3.38 -17.66 -7.94
C GLY A 346 -4.34 -18.82 -7.64
N TYR A 347 -5.65 -18.59 -7.74
CA TYR A 347 -6.64 -19.52 -7.19
C TYR A 347 -7.72 -19.94 -8.20
N LEU A 348 -8.41 -19.01 -8.86
CA LEU A 348 -9.57 -19.35 -9.70
C LEU A 348 -9.18 -20.02 -11.02
N LEU A 349 -8.21 -19.45 -11.75
CA LEU A 349 -7.81 -19.91 -13.07
C LEU A 349 -7.26 -21.34 -13.05
N PRO A 350 -6.34 -21.74 -12.15
CA PRO A 350 -5.87 -23.12 -12.08
C PRO A 350 -7.00 -24.11 -11.76
N HIS A 351 -7.94 -23.74 -10.88
CA HIS A 351 -9.09 -24.61 -10.55
C HIS A 351 -10.05 -24.79 -11.72
N LEU A 352 -10.36 -23.70 -12.45
CA LEU A 352 -11.24 -23.75 -13.62
C LEU A 352 -10.59 -24.48 -14.80
N GLN A 353 -9.28 -24.31 -15.01
CA GLN A 353 -8.53 -25.05 -16.04
C GLN A 353 -8.48 -26.54 -15.73
N ARG A 354 -8.22 -26.94 -14.47
CA ARG A 354 -8.29 -28.35 -14.04
C ARG A 354 -9.68 -28.95 -14.23
N SER A 355 -10.73 -28.15 -14.12
CA SER A 355 -12.12 -28.56 -14.33
C SER A 355 -12.52 -28.65 -15.82
N GLY A 356 -11.61 -28.34 -16.75
CA GLY A 356 -11.89 -28.35 -18.19
C GLY A 356 -12.84 -27.24 -18.65
N ALA A 357 -12.88 -26.11 -17.94
CA ALA A 357 -13.81 -25.02 -18.26
C ALA A 357 -13.53 -24.41 -19.66
N PRO A 358 -14.57 -24.17 -20.49
CA PRO A 358 -14.39 -23.56 -21.80
C PRO A 358 -13.94 -22.09 -21.70
N PRO A 359 -13.29 -21.53 -22.73
CA PRO A 359 -12.73 -20.18 -22.70
C PRO A 359 -13.77 -19.07 -22.48
N ALA A 360 -15.03 -19.30 -22.86
CA ALA A 360 -16.14 -18.38 -22.56
C ALA A 360 -16.43 -18.31 -21.06
N ARG A 361 -16.41 -19.47 -20.35
CA ARG A 361 -16.64 -19.54 -18.91
C ARG A 361 -15.49 -18.91 -18.13
N LEU A 362 -14.25 -19.05 -18.62
CA LEU A 362 -13.09 -18.36 -18.04
C LEU A 362 -13.26 -16.84 -18.12
N ARG A 363 -13.58 -16.29 -19.30
CA ARG A 363 -13.82 -14.84 -19.45
C ARG A 363 -14.97 -14.33 -18.59
N LEU A 364 -16.09 -15.07 -18.55
CA LEU A 364 -17.23 -14.69 -17.70
C LEU A 364 -16.87 -14.71 -16.21
N ALA A 365 -16.09 -15.70 -15.76
CA ALA A 365 -15.64 -15.78 -14.38
C ALA A 365 -14.67 -14.65 -14.02
N GLU A 366 -13.78 -14.25 -14.94
CA GLU A 366 -12.88 -13.11 -14.71
C GLU A 366 -13.67 -11.80 -14.57
N TYR A 367 -14.61 -11.52 -15.48
CA TYR A 367 -15.46 -10.33 -15.38
C TYR A 367 -16.36 -10.37 -14.14
N GLY A 368 -16.93 -11.54 -13.82
CA GLY A 368 -17.70 -11.75 -12.61
C GLY A 368 -16.89 -11.46 -11.34
N LEU A 369 -15.62 -11.88 -11.29
CA LEU A 369 -14.71 -11.57 -10.19
C LEU A 369 -14.45 -10.06 -10.08
N ARG A 370 -14.16 -9.38 -11.19
CA ARG A 370 -13.93 -7.92 -11.21
C ARG A 370 -15.13 -7.14 -10.69
N VAL A 371 -16.34 -7.49 -11.16
CA VAL A 371 -17.58 -6.87 -10.70
C VAL A 371 -17.83 -7.21 -9.22
N GLY A 372 -17.67 -8.48 -8.83
CA GLY A 372 -17.87 -8.93 -7.46
C GLY A 372 -16.95 -8.24 -6.45
N LEU A 373 -15.66 -8.08 -6.77
CA LEU A 373 -14.72 -7.36 -5.91
C LEU A 373 -15.05 -5.86 -5.82
N CYS A 374 -15.51 -5.23 -6.91
CA CYS A 374 -15.94 -3.83 -6.90
C CYS A 374 -17.22 -3.62 -6.07
N LEU A 375 -18.17 -4.55 -6.14
CA LEU A 375 -19.38 -4.51 -5.31
C LEU A 375 -19.05 -4.76 -3.83
N LEU A 376 -18.11 -5.66 -3.54
CA LEU A 376 -17.64 -5.91 -2.18
C LEU A 376 -17.03 -4.65 -1.56
N THR A 377 -16.10 -3.97 -2.27
CA THR A 377 -15.49 -2.72 -1.77
C THR A 377 -16.52 -1.61 -1.61
N PHE A 378 -17.51 -1.53 -2.50
CA PHE A 378 -18.63 -0.58 -2.38
C PHE A 378 -19.48 -0.86 -1.13
N VAL A 379 -19.88 -2.10 -0.89
CA VAL A 379 -20.69 -2.46 0.30
C VAL A 379 -19.92 -2.13 1.58
N LEU A 380 -18.62 -2.42 1.62
CA LEU A 380 -17.76 -2.07 2.76
C LEU A 380 -17.65 -0.55 2.95
N ALA A 381 -17.49 0.21 1.86
CA ALA A 381 -17.44 1.68 1.89
C ALA A 381 -18.74 2.32 2.40
N VAL A 382 -19.90 1.83 1.96
CA VAL A 382 -21.21 2.32 2.41
C VAL A 382 -21.49 1.92 3.86
N ALA A 383 -21.04 0.73 4.30
CA ALA A 383 -21.26 0.27 5.66
C ALA A 383 -20.57 1.16 6.72
N VAL A 384 -19.39 1.71 6.40
CA VAL A 384 -18.64 2.60 7.30
C VAL A 384 -18.05 3.78 6.51
N PRO A 385 -18.82 4.86 6.29
CA PRO A 385 -18.38 6.03 5.53
C PRO A 385 -17.50 6.95 6.40
N ARG A 386 -16.45 6.40 7.02
CA ARG A 386 -15.51 7.12 7.90
C ARG A 386 -14.10 6.95 7.35
N LEU A 387 -13.73 7.83 6.41
CA LEU A 387 -12.47 7.75 5.66
C LEU A 387 -11.25 7.63 6.57
N GLY A 388 -11.17 8.49 7.61
CA GLY A 388 -10.04 8.53 8.52
C GLY A 388 -9.90 7.28 9.41
N LEU A 389 -11.01 6.57 9.67
CA LEU A 389 -11.00 5.32 10.43
C LEU A 389 -10.64 4.12 9.54
N PHE A 390 -11.08 4.10 8.28
CA PHE A 390 -10.69 3.09 7.30
C PHE A 390 -9.21 3.14 6.96
N ILE A 391 -8.67 4.33 6.70
CA ILE A 391 -7.23 4.52 6.48
C ILE A 391 -6.44 3.94 7.66
N SER A 392 -6.85 4.28 8.89
CA SER A 392 -6.21 3.80 10.09
C SER A 392 -6.33 2.28 10.28
N LEU A 393 -7.52 1.70 10.05
CA LEU A 393 -7.79 0.27 10.19
C LEU A 393 -6.91 -0.57 9.26
N PHE A 394 -6.91 -0.28 7.96
CA PHE A 394 -6.15 -1.06 6.99
C PHE A 394 -4.64 -0.82 7.11
N GLY A 395 -4.22 0.38 7.52
CA GLY A 395 -2.83 0.65 7.84
C GLY A 395 -2.34 -0.15 9.04
N ALA A 396 -3.09 -0.12 10.15
CA ALA A 396 -2.75 -0.87 11.35
C ALA A 396 -2.80 -2.39 11.13
N LEU A 397 -3.89 -2.90 10.54
CA LEU A 397 -4.09 -4.34 10.34
C LEU A 397 -3.09 -4.90 9.33
N CYS A 398 -3.07 -4.34 8.11
CA CYS A 398 -2.35 -4.97 7.02
C CYS A 398 -0.89 -4.57 6.96
N LEU A 399 -0.54 -3.30 7.18
CA LEU A 399 0.84 -2.85 7.01
C LEU A 399 1.70 -3.11 8.24
N SER A 400 1.13 -3.26 9.43
CA SER A 400 1.89 -3.83 10.55
C SER A 400 2.30 -5.28 10.26
N ALA A 401 1.41 -6.08 9.65
CA ALA A 401 1.73 -7.44 9.24
C ALA A 401 2.71 -7.48 8.06
N LEU A 402 2.32 -6.90 6.92
CA LEU A 402 3.05 -6.93 5.65
C LEU A 402 4.35 -6.10 5.67
N GLY A 403 4.33 -4.97 6.36
CA GLY A 403 5.42 -4.00 6.36
C GLY A 403 6.41 -4.17 7.51
N ILE A 404 6.03 -4.82 8.61
CA ILE A 404 6.88 -4.93 9.81
C ILE A 404 7.05 -6.39 10.27
N CYS A 405 5.97 -7.11 10.60
CA CYS A 405 6.06 -8.47 11.14
C CYS A 405 6.67 -9.46 10.16
N PHE A 406 6.19 -9.48 8.92
CA PHE A 406 6.61 -10.45 7.91
C PHE A 406 8.06 -10.25 7.45
N PRO A 407 8.55 -9.02 7.18
CA PRO A 407 9.97 -8.81 6.92
C PRO A 407 10.88 -9.28 8.06
N ALA A 408 10.52 -8.96 9.31
CA ALA A 408 11.28 -9.40 10.48
C ALA A 408 11.30 -10.94 10.59
N LEU A 409 10.16 -11.60 10.36
CA LEU A 409 10.08 -13.06 10.37
C LEU A 409 10.93 -13.69 9.25
N MET A 410 10.91 -13.10 8.06
CA MET A 410 11.71 -13.58 6.93
C MET A 410 13.21 -13.47 7.23
N GLU A 411 13.69 -12.35 7.79
CA GLU A 411 15.11 -12.20 8.12
C GLU A 411 15.56 -13.17 9.20
N MET A 412 14.72 -13.42 10.22
CA MET A 412 14.99 -14.44 11.23
C MET A 412 15.17 -15.82 10.61
N CYS A 413 14.32 -16.20 9.66
CA CYS A 413 14.36 -17.52 9.05
C CYS A 413 15.52 -17.67 8.05
N VAL A 414 15.77 -16.65 7.22
CA VAL A 414 16.89 -16.65 6.26
C VAL A 414 18.25 -16.62 6.96
N SER A 415 18.33 -15.98 8.13
CA SER A 415 19.58 -15.86 8.89
C SER A 415 19.89 -17.10 9.75
N PHE A 416 18.96 -18.04 9.88
CA PHE A 416 19.13 -19.23 10.68
C PHE A 416 20.09 -20.25 10.02
N PRO A 417 20.94 -20.98 10.78
CA PRO A 417 21.23 -20.83 12.22
C PRO A 417 22.41 -19.88 12.53
N ASP A 418 23.30 -19.61 11.57
CA ASP A 418 24.63 -19.06 11.86
C ASP A 418 24.85 -17.60 11.39
N LYS A 419 23.87 -16.99 10.69
CA LYS A 419 24.01 -15.65 10.08
C LYS A 419 23.41 -14.53 10.93
N PHE A 420 23.27 -14.73 12.25
CA PHE A 420 22.74 -13.72 13.18
C PHE A 420 23.76 -12.64 13.60
N GLY A 421 25.03 -12.80 13.22
CA GLY A 421 26.12 -11.89 13.59
C GLY A 421 26.61 -12.08 15.04
N PRO A 422 27.66 -11.34 15.45
CA PRO A 422 28.21 -11.43 16.80
C PRO A 422 27.12 -11.03 17.83
N GLY A 423 26.95 -11.86 18.87
CA GLY A 423 25.97 -11.61 19.93
C GLY A 423 24.49 -11.77 19.54
N ARG A 424 24.17 -12.37 18.37
CA ARG A 424 22.79 -12.55 17.87
C ARG A 424 21.98 -11.24 17.80
N VAL A 425 22.65 -10.10 17.59
CA VAL A 425 22.03 -8.77 17.54
C VAL A 425 20.93 -8.68 16.48
N ARG A 426 21.12 -9.33 15.32
CA ARG A 426 20.10 -9.39 14.26
C ARG A 426 18.81 -10.05 14.75
N LEU A 427 18.92 -11.16 15.48
CA LEU A 427 17.76 -11.86 16.05
C LEU A 427 17.03 -10.98 17.06
N LEU A 428 17.74 -10.31 17.98
CA LEU A 428 17.11 -9.41 18.95
C LEU A 428 16.36 -8.27 18.24
N LYS A 429 16.99 -7.65 17.25
CA LYS A 429 16.38 -6.60 16.43
C LYS A 429 15.12 -7.10 15.71
N ASP A 430 15.16 -8.27 15.10
CA ASP A 430 13.99 -8.83 14.40
C ASP A 430 12.86 -9.21 15.37
N VAL A 431 13.18 -9.76 16.55
CA VAL A 431 12.20 -10.03 17.61
C VAL A 431 11.53 -8.73 18.08
N LEU A 432 12.31 -7.66 18.29
CA LEU A 432 11.76 -6.34 18.66
C LEU A 432 10.85 -5.78 17.56
N LEU A 433 11.26 -5.84 16.29
CA LEU A 433 10.43 -5.41 15.16
C LEU A 433 9.14 -6.22 15.08
N PHE A 434 9.22 -7.54 15.26
CA PHE A 434 8.05 -8.40 15.26
C PHE A 434 7.07 -8.02 16.38
N ILE A 435 7.57 -7.76 17.60
CA ILE A 435 6.75 -7.30 18.73
C ILE A 435 6.09 -5.95 18.41
N VAL A 436 6.85 -4.98 17.89
CA VAL A 436 6.31 -3.66 17.49
C VAL A 436 5.21 -3.82 16.46
N GLY A 437 5.40 -4.68 15.45
CA GLY A 437 4.39 -4.97 14.44
C GLY A 437 3.14 -5.63 15.04
N VAL A 438 3.29 -6.58 15.96
CA VAL A 438 2.14 -7.23 16.63
C VAL A 438 1.38 -6.24 17.51
N VAL A 439 2.08 -5.40 18.28
CA VAL A 439 1.47 -4.35 19.10
C VAL A 439 0.74 -3.34 18.22
N GLY A 440 1.37 -2.87 17.15
CA GLY A 440 0.77 -1.95 16.18
C GLY A 440 -0.48 -2.54 15.51
N LEU A 441 -0.43 -3.83 15.14
CA LEU A 441 -1.56 -4.55 14.59
C LEU A 441 -2.70 -4.64 15.58
N VAL A 442 -2.46 -5.16 16.79
CA VAL A 442 -3.51 -5.41 17.77
C VAL A 442 -4.09 -4.10 18.30
N ALA A 443 -3.24 -3.17 18.77
CA ALA A 443 -3.68 -1.91 19.34
C ALA A 443 -4.34 -1.01 18.28
N GLY A 444 -3.75 -0.89 17.08
CA GLY A 444 -4.30 -0.07 16.01
C GLY A 444 -5.61 -0.63 15.44
N THR A 445 -5.70 -1.95 15.22
CA THR A 445 -6.93 -2.58 14.74
C THR A 445 -8.03 -2.48 15.79
N TYR A 446 -7.73 -2.76 17.06
CA TYR A 446 -8.69 -2.67 18.15
C TYR A 446 -9.25 -1.25 18.31
N THR A 447 -8.38 -0.24 18.35
CA THR A 447 -8.81 1.16 18.50
C THR A 447 -9.58 1.66 17.28
N ALA A 448 -9.20 1.26 16.06
CA ALA A 448 -9.92 1.60 14.84
C ALA A 448 -11.33 0.98 14.84
N LEU A 449 -11.45 -0.32 15.14
CA LEU A 449 -12.75 -1.00 15.22
C LEU A 449 -13.63 -0.42 16.34
N LEU A 450 -13.07 -0.17 17.52
CA LEU A 450 -13.81 0.43 18.63
C LEU A 450 -14.31 1.84 18.26
N SER A 451 -13.49 2.64 17.60
CA SER A 451 -13.86 3.98 17.12
C SER A 451 -14.95 3.91 16.04
N ILE A 452 -14.89 2.92 15.14
CA ILE A 452 -15.94 2.66 14.15
C ILE A 452 -17.25 2.35 14.86
N VAL A 453 -17.26 1.40 15.80
CA VAL A 453 -18.46 1.01 16.55
C VAL A 453 -19.04 2.21 17.31
N ARG A 454 -18.19 2.97 18.01
CA ARG A 454 -18.62 4.19 18.72
C ARG A 454 -19.20 5.24 17.79
N SER A 455 -18.73 5.34 16.54
CA SER A 455 -19.24 6.31 15.58
C SER A 455 -20.68 6.06 15.11
N PHE A 456 -21.23 4.86 15.38
CA PHE A 456 -22.61 4.48 15.10
C PHE A 456 -23.50 4.39 16.35
N MET A 457 -22.91 4.46 17.55
CA MET A 457 -23.68 4.50 18.79
C MET A 457 -24.24 5.92 18.99
N PRO A 458 -25.49 6.07 19.46
CA PRO A 458 -25.97 7.37 19.91
C PRO A 458 -25.05 7.89 21.02
N PRO A 459 -24.83 9.23 21.11
CA PRO A 459 -24.06 9.78 22.21
C PRO A 459 -24.69 9.29 23.52
N ALA A 460 -23.89 8.62 24.35
CA ALA A 460 -24.36 8.19 25.66
C ALA A 460 -24.83 9.46 26.39
N ASP A 461 -26.10 9.49 26.79
CA ASP A 461 -26.65 10.58 27.60
C ASP A 461 -25.71 10.77 28.78
N SER A 462 -24.99 11.89 28.80
CA SER A 462 -24.19 12.31 29.92
C SER A 462 -25.14 12.78 31.03
N HIS A 463 -25.75 11.81 31.70
CA HIS A 463 -26.43 11.96 32.97
C HIS A 463 -25.64 11.23 34.05
N ALA A 464 -24.74 11.96 34.71
CA ALA A 464 -24.49 11.95 36.16
C ALA A 464 -23.21 12.75 36.46
#